data_AF-A0A359LZ79-F1
#
_entry.id   AF-A0A359LZ79-F1
#
_cell.length_a   1.000
_cell.length_b   1.000
_cell.length_c   1.000
_cell.angle_alpha   90.00
_cell.angle_beta   90.00
_cell.angle_gamma   90.00
#
_symmetry.space_group_name_H-M   'P 1'
#
loop_
_entity.id
_entity.type
_entity.pdbx_description
1 polymer ?
#
loop_
_entity_poly.entity_id
_entity_poly.type
_entity_poly.pdbx_seq_one_letter_code
_entity_poly.pdbx_strand_id
1 'polypeptide(L)'
;CGLGYLAKRENVNATLRAILKYNYRESLADHFNSMRSFALGGEKALLMASYPKERPRKPFPYWSEAMTGFEYTAAVGMLYEGMESEGLTVIRNIRDRYDGAKRSPFDEAECGHHYARAMAAWAAVLALTRFEYSAVSQTMKLTVKPGSHFWSTGYAFGTCRVSEAGGRPRAEISVSEGTLPLRTLVVNGTALDRNEAGPLRAGQRFSG
;
A
#
# COMPACT_ATOMS: atom_id res chain seq x y z
N CYS A 1 8.29 6.10 -8.26
CA CYS A 1 9.06 6.46 -9.48
C CYS A 1 9.76 7.83 -9.39
N GLY A 2 9.63 8.59 -8.30
CA GLY A 2 10.45 9.80 -8.09
C GLY A 2 10.19 10.97 -9.05
N LEU A 3 9.11 10.95 -9.82
CA LEU A 3 8.80 11.99 -10.82
C LEU A 3 8.20 13.27 -10.22
N GLY A 4 7.92 13.28 -8.91
CA GLY A 4 7.18 14.37 -8.26
C GLY A 4 5.72 14.45 -8.71
N TYR A 5 5.10 15.62 -8.52
CA TYR A 5 3.72 15.88 -8.91
C TYR A 5 3.63 16.22 -10.40
N LEU A 6 2.87 15.42 -11.16
CA LEU A 6 2.55 15.68 -12.58
C LEU A 6 1.28 16.54 -12.76
N ALA A 7 0.51 16.71 -11.68
CA ALA A 7 -0.67 17.56 -11.60
C ALA A 7 -0.62 18.37 -10.30
N LYS A 8 -1.41 19.43 -10.21
CA LYS A 8 -1.50 20.25 -8.98
C LYS A 8 -1.82 19.35 -7.78
N ARG A 9 -0.99 19.42 -6.74
CA ARG A 9 -1.12 18.60 -5.52
C ARG A 9 -2.50 18.76 -4.88
N GLU A 10 -3.01 19.98 -4.87
CA GLU A 10 -4.31 20.32 -4.28
C GLU A 10 -5.44 19.59 -5.02
N ASN A 11 -5.34 19.45 -6.33
CA ASN A 11 -6.32 18.72 -7.13
C ASN A 11 -6.25 17.21 -6.88
N VAL A 12 -5.04 16.65 -6.73
CA VAL A 12 -4.86 15.22 -6.42
C VAL A 12 -5.48 14.90 -5.05
N ASN A 13 -5.16 15.70 -4.02
CA ASN A 13 -5.72 15.55 -2.68
C ASN A 13 -7.24 15.70 -2.67
N ALA A 14 -7.76 16.75 -3.30
CA ALA A 14 -9.20 16.99 -3.41
C ALA A 14 -9.93 15.84 -4.14
N THR A 15 -9.31 15.28 -5.18
CA THR A 15 -9.85 14.14 -5.93
C THR A 15 -9.97 12.90 -5.06
N LEU A 16 -8.94 12.54 -4.30
CA LEU A 16 -8.98 11.37 -3.41
C LEU A 16 -10.00 11.53 -2.27
N ARG A 17 -10.13 12.74 -1.71
CA ARG A 17 -11.19 13.05 -0.74
C ARG A 17 -12.58 12.91 -1.36
N ALA A 18 -12.76 13.36 -2.60
CA ALA A 18 -14.03 13.21 -3.32
C ALA A 18 -14.35 11.74 -3.61
N ILE A 19 -13.36 10.95 -4.06
CA ILE A 19 -13.51 9.50 -4.26
C ILE A 19 -14.00 8.84 -2.99
N LEU A 20 -13.34 9.08 -1.85
CA LEU A 20 -13.79 8.52 -0.58
C LEU A 20 -15.20 8.98 -0.23
N LYS A 21 -15.48 10.28 -0.30
CA LYS A 21 -16.78 10.85 0.07
C LYS A 21 -17.93 10.25 -0.72
N TYR A 22 -17.78 10.10 -2.04
CA TYR A 22 -18.91 9.78 -2.91
C TYR A 22 -19.00 8.29 -3.26
N ASN A 23 -17.86 7.61 -3.40
CA ASN A 23 -17.81 6.20 -3.80
C ASN A 23 -17.88 5.23 -2.62
N TYR A 24 -17.59 5.70 -1.40
CA TYR A 24 -17.62 4.82 -0.24
C TYR A 24 -19.05 4.40 0.13
N ARG A 25 -19.17 3.14 0.53
CA ARG A 25 -20.38 2.53 1.07
C ARG A 25 -20.03 1.81 2.35
N GLU A 26 -20.69 2.21 3.45
CA GLU A 26 -20.59 1.54 4.75
C GLU A 26 -21.30 0.17 4.73
N SER A 27 -22.25 -0.01 3.81
CA SER A 27 -22.97 -1.25 3.57
C SER A 27 -23.43 -1.30 2.11
N LEU A 28 -23.49 -2.49 1.53
CA LEU A 28 -24.03 -2.78 0.20
C LEU A 28 -25.46 -3.32 0.23
N ALA A 29 -26.12 -3.38 1.40
CA ALA A 29 -27.47 -3.94 1.54
C ALA A 29 -28.49 -3.24 0.63
N ASP A 30 -28.39 -1.91 0.52
CA ASP A 30 -29.26 -1.08 -0.33
C ASP A 30 -28.56 -0.66 -1.64
N HIS A 31 -27.41 -1.25 -1.96
CA HIS A 31 -26.66 -0.93 -3.16
C HIS A 31 -27.05 -1.85 -4.32
N PHE A 32 -27.88 -1.33 -5.23
CA PHE A 32 -28.22 -2.05 -6.44
C PHE A 32 -27.03 -2.13 -7.40
N ASN A 33 -26.64 -3.36 -7.73
CA ASN A 33 -25.63 -3.67 -8.74
C ASN A 33 -26.22 -4.64 -9.77
N SER A 34 -26.46 -4.17 -10.99
CA SER A 34 -26.95 -5.01 -12.10
C SER A 34 -25.82 -5.76 -12.84
N MET A 35 -24.60 -5.69 -12.32
CA MET A 35 -23.40 -6.28 -12.91
C MET A 35 -22.91 -7.44 -12.01
N ARG A 36 -21.60 -7.70 -11.96
CA ARG A 36 -21.03 -8.77 -11.11
C ARG A 36 -20.86 -8.24 -9.70
N SER A 37 -21.16 -9.09 -8.72
CA SER A 37 -21.02 -8.75 -7.30
C SER A 37 -19.83 -9.46 -6.70
N PHE A 38 -18.83 -8.69 -6.27
CA PHE A 38 -17.63 -9.17 -5.56
C PHE A 38 -17.67 -8.88 -4.05
N ALA A 39 -18.65 -8.10 -3.61
CA ALA A 39 -18.93 -7.78 -2.22
C ALA A 39 -20.45 -7.84 -1.98
N LEU A 40 -20.87 -8.13 -0.75
CA LEU A 40 -22.22 -8.59 -0.40
C LEU A 40 -22.79 -7.89 0.83
N GLY A 41 -24.08 -7.57 0.80
CA GLY A 41 -24.87 -7.23 2.00
C GLY A 41 -24.24 -6.16 2.88
N GLY A 42 -23.93 -6.50 4.14
CA GLY A 42 -23.33 -5.57 5.10
C GLY A 42 -21.85 -5.22 4.88
N GLU A 43 -21.25 -5.66 3.76
CA GLU A 43 -19.84 -5.38 3.49
C GLU A 43 -19.61 -3.95 3.05
N LYS A 44 -18.45 -3.43 3.48
CA LYS A 44 -17.96 -2.10 3.12
C LYS A 44 -17.24 -2.17 1.79
N ALA A 45 -17.39 -1.14 0.98
CA ALA A 45 -16.73 -1.07 -0.31
C ALA A 45 -16.49 0.36 -0.76
N LEU A 46 -15.47 0.55 -1.59
CA LEU A 46 -15.28 1.75 -2.38
C LEU A 46 -15.63 1.41 -3.84
N LEU A 47 -16.75 1.94 -4.33
CA LEU A 47 -17.28 1.62 -5.66
C LEU A 47 -16.42 2.22 -6.78
N MET A 48 -16.47 1.62 -7.96
CA MET A 48 -15.78 2.13 -9.16
C MET A 48 -16.16 3.56 -9.50
N ALA A 49 -17.45 3.90 -9.39
CA ALA A 49 -17.91 5.26 -9.57
C ALA A 49 -19.16 5.60 -8.76
N SER A 50 -19.32 6.89 -8.54
CA SER A 50 -20.53 7.49 -8.00
C SER A 50 -20.95 8.66 -8.88
N TYR A 51 -22.25 8.89 -8.95
CA TYR A 51 -22.83 10.01 -9.69
C TYR A 51 -23.59 10.89 -8.69
N PRO A 52 -22.89 11.79 -7.96
CA PRO A 52 -23.50 12.59 -6.90
C PRO A 52 -24.50 13.63 -7.40
N LYS A 53 -24.50 13.90 -8.71
CA LYS A 53 -25.51 14.71 -9.40
C LYS A 53 -26.45 13.77 -10.16
N GLU A 54 -26.45 13.85 -11.48
CA GLU A 54 -27.23 13.00 -12.35
C GLU A 54 -26.37 11.83 -12.87
N ARG A 55 -26.89 10.60 -12.72
CA ARG A 55 -26.31 9.42 -13.37
C ARG A 55 -26.71 9.42 -14.85
N PRO A 56 -25.77 9.34 -15.80
CA PRO A 56 -26.09 9.23 -17.22
C PRO A 56 -27.05 8.06 -17.50
N ARG A 57 -27.92 8.21 -18.51
CA ARG A 57 -28.82 7.13 -18.95
C ARG A 57 -28.08 5.84 -19.32
N LYS A 58 -26.85 5.97 -19.79
CA LYS A 58 -25.92 4.87 -20.10
C LYS A 58 -24.61 5.11 -19.34
N PRO A 59 -24.50 4.71 -18.07
CA PRO A 59 -23.25 4.82 -17.34
C PRO A 59 -22.20 3.86 -17.93
N PHE A 60 -20.91 4.11 -17.67
CA PHE A 60 -19.86 3.21 -18.15
C PHE A 60 -19.98 1.81 -17.50
N PRO A 61 -19.52 0.73 -18.16
CA PRO A 61 -19.56 -0.61 -17.60
C PRO A 61 -18.88 -0.69 -16.23
N TYR A 62 -19.42 -1.48 -15.30
CA TYR A 62 -18.85 -1.70 -13.96
C TYR A 62 -18.92 -0.55 -12.95
N TRP A 63 -19.58 0.57 -13.29
CA TRP A 63 -19.70 1.74 -12.39
C TRP A 63 -20.18 1.39 -10.96
N SER A 64 -21.01 0.36 -10.82
CA SER A 64 -21.60 -0.12 -9.57
C SER A 64 -20.84 -1.28 -8.92
N GLU A 65 -19.74 -1.77 -9.51
CA GLU A 65 -18.95 -2.87 -8.96
C GLU A 65 -17.97 -2.36 -7.89
N ALA A 66 -17.61 -3.24 -6.96
CA ALA A 66 -16.49 -3.06 -6.03
C ALA A 66 -15.33 -3.94 -6.53
N MET A 67 -14.18 -3.33 -6.80
CA MET A 67 -13.04 -4.01 -7.42
C MET A 67 -11.77 -3.76 -6.59
N THR A 68 -11.27 -4.82 -5.95
CA THR A 68 -10.22 -4.77 -4.91
C THR A 68 -8.95 -4.04 -5.35
N GLY A 69 -8.43 -4.28 -6.54
CA GLY A 69 -7.26 -3.61 -7.09
C GLY A 69 -7.46 -2.11 -7.33
N PHE A 70 -8.66 -1.68 -7.73
CA PHE A 70 -8.98 -0.24 -7.81
C PHE A 70 -9.16 0.38 -6.43
N GLU A 71 -9.75 -0.36 -5.48
CA GLU A 71 -9.85 0.06 -4.09
C GLU A 71 -8.46 0.26 -3.46
N TYR A 72 -7.53 -0.69 -3.67
CA TYR A 72 -6.13 -0.54 -3.27
C TYR A 72 -5.45 0.63 -3.96
N THR A 73 -5.69 0.84 -5.25
CA THR A 73 -5.10 1.97 -5.98
C THR A 73 -5.52 3.31 -5.36
N ALA A 74 -6.82 3.46 -5.06
CA ALA A 74 -7.33 4.65 -4.38
C ALA A 74 -6.77 4.79 -2.97
N ALA A 75 -6.73 3.69 -2.19
CA ALA A 75 -6.18 3.68 -0.84
C ALA A 75 -4.69 4.05 -0.81
N VAL A 76 -3.90 3.49 -1.72
CA VAL A 76 -2.47 3.80 -1.87
C VAL A 76 -2.28 5.27 -2.25
N GLY A 77 -3.11 5.80 -3.16
CA GLY A 77 -3.14 7.24 -3.46
C GLY A 77 -3.39 8.09 -2.21
N MET A 78 -4.36 7.70 -1.38
CA MET A 78 -4.64 8.36 -0.08
C MET A 78 -3.41 8.34 0.83
N LEU A 79 -2.73 7.19 0.95
CA LEU A 79 -1.49 7.09 1.74
C LEU A 79 -0.39 8.01 1.21
N TYR A 80 -0.20 8.09 -0.12
CA TYR A 80 0.78 9.00 -0.73
C TYR A 80 0.47 10.47 -0.41
N GLU A 81 -0.81 10.86 -0.38
CA GLU A 81 -1.28 12.21 -0.07
C GLU A 81 -1.42 12.53 1.43
N GLY A 82 -0.96 11.65 2.32
CA GLY A 82 -1.00 11.87 3.77
C GLY A 82 -2.37 11.61 4.43
N MET A 83 -3.29 11.00 3.72
CA MET A 83 -4.59 10.53 4.22
C MET A 83 -4.45 9.11 4.80
N GLU A 84 -3.58 8.96 5.81
CA GLU A 84 -3.16 7.65 6.34
C GLU A 84 -4.35 6.86 6.92
N SER A 85 -5.19 7.50 7.73
CA SER A 85 -6.32 6.83 8.38
C SER A 85 -7.40 6.42 7.39
N GLU A 86 -7.66 7.23 6.36
CA GLU A 86 -8.60 6.93 5.29
C GLU A 86 -8.10 5.78 4.41
N GLY A 87 -6.84 5.84 3.96
CA GLY A 87 -6.23 4.77 3.15
C GLY A 87 -6.22 3.43 3.88
N LEU A 88 -5.85 3.42 5.17
CA LEU A 88 -5.91 2.22 6.00
C LEU A 88 -7.34 1.71 6.22
N THR A 89 -8.33 2.60 6.30
CA THR A 89 -9.75 2.21 6.38
C THR A 89 -10.20 1.47 5.13
N VAL A 90 -9.87 1.99 3.94
CA VAL A 90 -10.20 1.29 2.68
C VAL A 90 -9.53 -0.08 2.61
N ILE A 91 -8.25 -0.17 2.97
CA ILE A 91 -7.53 -1.46 3.01
C ILE A 91 -8.18 -2.43 4.01
N ARG A 92 -8.50 -1.98 5.23
CA ARG A 92 -9.20 -2.82 6.23
C ARG A 92 -10.54 -3.32 5.72
N ASN A 93 -11.33 -2.47 5.06
CA ASN A 93 -12.61 -2.87 4.48
C ASN A 93 -12.44 -3.97 3.43
N ILE A 94 -11.37 -3.93 2.62
CA ILE A 94 -11.04 -5.03 1.71
C ILE A 94 -10.74 -6.29 2.54
N ARG A 95 -9.81 -6.21 3.50
CA ARG A 95 -9.37 -7.36 4.32
C ARG A 95 -10.51 -7.98 5.12
N ASP A 96 -11.47 -7.19 5.59
CA ASP A 96 -12.65 -7.67 6.33
C ASP A 96 -13.58 -8.53 5.46
N ARG A 97 -13.55 -8.38 4.13
CA ARG A 97 -14.27 -9.26 3.19
C ARG A 97 -13.56 -10.60 2.97
N TYR A 98 -12.28 -10.69 3.31
CA TYR A 98 -11.39 -11.83 3.09
C TYR A 98 -10.69 -12.24 4.40
N ASP A 99 -11.46 -12.32 5.48
CA ASP A 99 -11.01 -12.61 6.85
C ASP A 99 -10.71 -14.10 7.10
N GLY A 100 -10.91 -14.97 6.11
CA GLY A 100 -10.76 -16.42 6.20
C GLY A 100 -12.03 -17.16 6.63
N ALA A 101 -12.98 -16.48 7.26
CA ALA A 101 -14.30 -17.04 7.57
C ALA A 101 -15.29 -16.80 6.42
N LYS A 102 -15.29 -15.60 5.83
CA LYS A 102 -16.16 -15.23 4.71
C LYS A 102 -15.61 -15.72 3.38
N ARG A 103 -14.33 -15.45 3.13
CA ARG A 103 -13.59 -15.77 1.90
C ARG A 103 -12.12 -15.97 2.20
N SER A 104 -11.42 -16.66 1.29
CA SER A 104 -9.98 -16.91 1.42
C SER A 104 -9.19 -15.60 1.55
N PRO A 105 -8.26 -15.47 2.52
CA PRO A 105 -7.45 -14.27 2.69
C PRO A 105 -6.45 -13.99 1.55
N PHE A 106 -6.29 -14.96 0.65
CA PHE A 106 -5.33 -14.97 -0.45
C PHE A 106 -6.01 -14.96 -1.82
N ASP A 107 -7.31 -14.69 -1.88
CA ASP A 107 -8.09 -14.74 -3.12
C ASP A 107 -9.09 -13.58 -3.22
N GLU A 108 -8.53 -12.37 -3.25
CA GLU A 108 -9.30 -11.13 -3.37
C GLU A 108 -9.88 -10.97 -4.79
N ALA A 109 -11.16 -11.27 -4.95
CA ALA A 109 -11.84 -11.34 -6.24
C ALA A 109 -12.07 -9.95 -6.89
N GLU A 110 -11.90 -9.87 -8.21
CA GLU A 110 -12.10 -8.63 -8.99
C GLU A 110 -12.64 -8.83 -10.42
N CYS A 111 -12.54 -10.05 -10.94
CA CYS A 111 -13.13 -10.45 -12.22
C CYS A 111 -13.26 -11.98 -12.25
N GLY A 112 -13.63 -12.55 -11.09
CA GLY A 112 -13.43 -13.95 -10.76
C GLY A 112 -12.30 -14.14 -9.74
N HIS A 113 -11.98 -15.41 -9.49
CA HIS A 113 -10.93 -15.85 -8.57
C HIS A 113 -9.53 -15.66 -9.16
N HIS A 114 -8.53 -15.54 -8.30
CA HIS A 114 -7.10 -15.46 -8.63
C HIS A 114 -6.73 -14.30 -9.54
N TYR A 115 -7.52 -13.22 -9.50
CA TYR A 115 -7.27 -12.05 -10.32
C TYR A 115 -6.10 -11.23 -9.76
N ALA A 116 -5.07 -11.04 -10.58
CA ALA A 116 -3.78 -10.47 -10.14
C ALA A 116 -3.85 -9.03 -9.62
N ARG A 117 -4.91 -8.26 -9.92
CA ARG A 117 -4.94 -6.81 -9.63
C ARG A 117 -4.91 -6.49 -8.13
N ALA A 118 -5.41 -7.39 -7.29
CA ALA A 118 -5.34 -7.26 -5.84
C ALA A 118 -3.88 -7.18 -5.32
N MET A 119 -2.89 -7.69 -6.08
CA MET A 119 -1.47 -7.52 -5.75
C MET A 119 -1.03 -6.05 -5.71
N ALA A 120 -1.83 -5.10 -6.20
CA ALA A 120 -1.65 -3.67 -5.98
C ALA A 120 -1.56 -3.30 -4.48
N ALA A 121 -2.08 -4.13 -3.57
CA ALA A 121 -1.90 -4.01 -2.13
C ALA A 121 -0.43 -3.85 -1.71
N TRP A 122 0.52 -4.43 -2.46
CA TRP A 122 1.95 -4.28 -2.20
C TRP A 122 2.39 -2.81 -2.16
N ALA A 123 1.80 -1.96 -3.00
CA ALA A 123 2.15 -0.55 -3.06
C ALA A 123 1.83 0.21 -1.77
N ALA A 124 0.98 -0.33 -0.88
CA ALA A 124 0.74 0.24 0.44
C ALA A 124 1.99 0.16 1.33
N VAL A 125 2.76 -0.94 1.24
CA VAL A 125 4.04 -1.08 1.95
C VAL A 125 4.98 0.04 1.53
N LEU A 126 5.08 0.31 0.22
CA LEU A 126 5.92 1.39 -0.30
C LEU A 126 5.41 2.78 0.11
N ALA A 127 4.10 2.99 0.11
CA ALA A 127 3.50 4.26 0.49
C ALA A 127 3.74 4.59 1.98
N LEU A 128 3.61 3.59 2.86
CA LEU A 128 3.79 3.74 4.31
C LEU A 128 5.26 3.87 4.72
N THR A 129 6.15 3.14 4.05
CA THR A 129 7.57 3.07 4.44
C THR A 129 8.48 4.00 3.64
N ARG A 130 8.00 4.55 2.52
CA ARG A 130 8.81 5.25 1.52
C ARG A 130 10.05 4.46 1.12
N PHE A 131 9.93 3.13 1.09
CA PHE A 131 11.04 2.23 0.79
C PHE A 131 11.58 2.48 -0.62
N GLU A 132 12.89 2.68 -0.71
CA GLU A 132 13.63 2.76 -1.97
C GLU A 132 14.95 2.00 -1.84
N TYR A 133 15.37 1.35 -2.92
CA TYR A 133 16.69 0.74 -2.99
C TYR A 133 17.34 1.01 -4.35
N SER A 134 18.59 1.42 -4.31
CA SER A 134 19.46 1.61 -5.47
C SER A 134 20.58 0.58 -5.43
N ALA A 135 20.57 -0.37 -6.35
CA ALA A 135 21.65 -1.37 -6.47
C ALA A 135 22.97 -0.75 -6.95
N VAL A 136 22.91 0.37 -7.70
CA VAL A 136 24.10 1.09 -8.21
C VAL A 136 24.88 1.73 -7.06
N SER A 137 24.18 2.47 -6.20
CA SER A 137 24.80 3.15 -5.05
C SER A 137 24.81 2.29 -3.78
N GLN A 138 24.19 1.11 -3.84
CA GLN A 138 23.96 0.20 -2.72
C GLN A 138 23.30 0.94 -1.54
N THR A 139 22.31 1.78 -1.83
CA THR A 139 21.64 2.62 -0.85
C THR A 139 20.21 2.15 -0.64
N MET A 140 19.84 1.87 0.60
CA MET A 140 18.46 1.61 1.00
C MET A 140 17.93 2.80 1.78
N LYS A 141 16.72 3.26 1.47
CA LYS A 141 16.06 4.38 2.16
C LYS A 141 14.71 3.92 2.70
N LEU A 142 14.40 4.33 3.93
CA LEU A 142 13.09 4.18 4.55
C LEU A 142 12.72 5.47 5.30
N THR A 143 11.46 5.87 5.22
CA THR A 143 10.85 6.89 6.09
C THR A 143 9.72 6.23 6.86
N VAL A 144 9.97 5.91 8.12
CA VAL A 144 9.17 4.99 8.91
C VAL A 144 9.04 5.41 10.36
N LYS A 145 7.89 5.07 10.95
CA LYS A 145 7.65 5.16 12.40
C LYS A 145 8.43 4.03 13.12
N PRO A 146 8.71 4.14 14.44
CA PRO A 146 9.27 3.03 15.21
C PRO A 146 8.45 1.74 15.03
N GLY A 147 9.12 0.61 14.83
CA GLY A 147 8.48 -0.66 14.51
C GLY A 147 9.33 -1.56 13.61
N SER A 148 8.72 -2.62 13.10
CA SER A 148 9.33 -3.56 12.16
C SER A 148 8.70 -3.39 10.79
N HIS A 149 9.54 -3.15 9.77
CA HIS A 149 9.10 -2.85 8.41
C HIS A 149 9.71 -3.86 7.44
N PHE A 150 8.88 -4.42 6.55
CA PHE A 150 9.37 -5.32 5.52
C PHE A 150 10.09 -4.56 4.41
N TRP A 151 11.12 -5.16 3.83
CA TRP A 151 11.78 -4.67 2.61
C TRP A 151 12.11 -5.82 1.65
N SER A 152 12.16 -5.52 0.35
CA SER A 152 12.62 -6.45 -0.70
C SER A 152 13.28 -5.69 -1.86
N THR A 153 14.36 -6.26 -2.39
CA THR A 153 15.19 -5.66 -3.46
C THR A 153 15.21 -6.49 -4.75
N GLY A 154 14.36 -7.52 -4.85
CA GLY A 154 14.35 -8.49 -5.95
C GLY A 154 15.37 -9.63 -5.80
N TYR A 155 16.51 -9.38 -5.14
CA TYR A 155 17.56 -10.38 -4.86
C TYR A 155 17.58 -10.86 -3.41
N ALA A 156 16.91 -10.12 -2.52
CA ALA A 156 16.85 -10.39 -1.09
C ALA A 156 15.61 -9.74 -0.49
N PHE A 157 15.17 -10.28 0.65
CA PHE A 157 14.15 -9.66 1.48
C PHE A 157 14.47 -9.83 2.96
N GLY A 158 13.82 -9.01 3.78
CA GLY A 158 14.00 -9.06 5.22
C GLY A 158 13.22 -7.96 5.93
N THR A 159 13.69 -7.60 7.12
CA THR A 159 13.05 -6.60 7.97
C THR A 159 14.01 -5.47 8.34
N CYS A 160 13.47 -4.27 8.49
CA CYS A 160 14.12 -3.10 9.07
C CYS A 160 13.41 -2.78 10.38
N ARG A 161 14.08 -2.98 11.51
CA ARG A 161 13.56 -2.61 12.82
C ARG A 161 14.07 -1.24 13.20
N VAL A 162 13.15 -0.31 13.44
CA VAL A 162 13.48 1.06 13.84
C VAL A 162 13.02 1.30 15.27
N SER A 163 13.91 1.86 16.08
CA SER A 163 13.63 2.31 17.45
C SER A 163 14.17 3.71 17.68
N GLU A 164 13.62 4.40 18.66
CA GLU A 164 14.15 5.68 19.13
C GLU A 164 14.93 5.44 20.42
N ALA A 165 16.20 5.83 20.43
CA ALA A 165 17.03 5.76 21.63
C ALA A 165 17.82 7.07 21.75
N GLY A 166 17.55 7.84 22.81
CA GLY A 166 18.27 9.10 23.08
C GLY A 166 18.09 10.17 21.99
N GLY A 167 16.93 10.24 21.35
CA GLY A 167 16.62 11.23 20.31
C GLY A 167 17.27 10.97 18.95
N ARG A 168 17.95 9.82 18.77
CA ARG A 168 18.48 9.38 17.48
C ARG A 168 17.73 8.11 17.02
N PRO A 169 17.34 8.02 15.73
CA PRO A 169 16.78 6.79 15.20
C PRO A 169 17.89 5.72 15.17
N ARG A 170 17.63 4.56 15.77
CA ARG A 170 18.41 3.35 15.57
C ARG A 170 17.69 2.45 14.59
N ALA A 171 18.42 1.84 13.68
CA ALA A 171 17.88 0.93 12.69
C ALA A 171 18.69 -0.36 12.62
N GLU A 172 18.00 -1.49 12.60
CA GLU A 172 18.58 -2.81 12.36
C GLU A 172 17.96 -3.41 11.10
N ILE A 173 18.79 -3.68 10.10
CA ILE A 173 18.42 -4.45 8.91
C ILE A 173 18.76 -5.91 9.17
N SER A 174 17.78 -6.78 9.02
CA SER A 174 17.95 -8.25 9.03
C SER A 174 17.65 -8.80 7.65
N VAL A 175 18.56 -9.60 7.09
CA VAL A 175 18.34 -10.29 5.81
C VAL A 175 17.75 -11.67 6.11
N SER A 176 16.51 -11.90 5.71
CA SER A 176 15.85 -13.20 5.88
C SER A 176 16.32 -14.19 4.82
N GLU A 177 16.39 -13.77 3.57
CA GLU A 177 16.77 -14.62 2.44
C GLU A 177 17.51 -13.79 1.38
N GLY A 178 18.40 -14.45 0.64
CA GLY A 178 19.13 -13.84 -0.48
C GLY A 178 20.40 -13.08 -0.08
N THR A 179 20.84 -12.18 -0.96
CA THR A 179 22.05 -11.37 -0.79
C THR A 179 21.75 -9.89 -1.04
N LEU A 180 22.09 -9.05 -0.06
CA LEU A 180 21.85 -7.61 -0.06
C LEU A 180 23.19 -6.85 -0.13
N PRO A 181 23.58 -6.34 -1.31
CA PRO A 181 24.62 -5.33 -1.45
C PRO A 181 24.14 -4.01 -0.84
N LEU A 182 24.60 -3.69 0.36
CA LEU A 182 24.25 -2.45 1.05
C LEU A 182 25.55 -1.72 1.39
N ARG A 183 25.58 -0.41 1.22
CA ARG A 183 26.67 0.47 1.66
C ARG A 183 26.14 1.50 2.65
N THR A 184 24.97 2.05 2.36
CA THR A 184 24.34 3.09 3.18
C THR A 184 22.88 2.75 3.41
N LEU A 185 22.46 2.78 4.66
CA LEU A 185 21.06 2.76 5.06
C LEU A 185 20.65 4.19 5.45
N VAL A 186 19.56 4.70 4.90
CA VAL A 186 19.00 6.01 5.27
C VAL A 186 17.66 5.79 5.94
N VAL A 187 17.53 6.18 7.20
CA VAL A 187 16.27 6.10 7.95
C VAL A 187 15.88 7.48 8.44
N ASN A 188 14.68 7.93 8.04
CA ASN A 188 14.14 9.24 8.40
C ASN A 188 15.11 10.41 8.12
N GLY A 189 15.87 10.30 7.03
CA GLY A 189 16.87 11.30 6.61
C GLY A 189 18.26 11.13 7.24
N THR A 190 18.43 10.26 8.23
CA THR A 190 19.73 9.96 8.86
C THR A 190 20.43 8.84 8.10
N ALA A 191 21.67 9.08 7.65
CA ALA A 191 22.50 8.09 6.99
C ALA A 191 23.29 7.25 8.00
N LEU A 192 23.31 5.95 7.78
CA LEU A 192 24.01 4.92 8.54
C LEU A 192 24.88 4.14 7.56
N ASP A 193 26.15 4.51 7.47
CA ASP A 193 27.12 3.87 6.58
C ASP A 193 27.65 2.57 7.19
N ARG A 194 27.78 1.54 6.36
CA ARG A 194 28.38 0.27 6.77
C ARG A 194 29.87 0.25 6.40
N ASN A 195 30.71 0.06 7.40
CA ASN A 195 32.17 -0.01 7.23
C ASN A 195 32.68 -1.40 6.83
N GLU A 196 31.81 -2.41 6.86
CA GLU A 196 32.15 -3.79 6.51
C GLU A 196 32.10 -4.03 5.00
N ALA A 197 33.13 -4.71 4.49
CA ALA A 197 33.21 -5.08 3.09
C ALA A 197 32.28 -6.26 2.75
N GLY A 198 31.71 -6.24 1.54
CA GLY A 198 30.87 -7.32 1.01
C GLY A 198 29.38 -7.19 1.37
N PRO A 199 28.50 -7.97 0.72
CA PRO A 199 27.07 -7.90 0.93
C PRO A 199 26.62 -8.61 2.21
N LEU A 200 25.47 -8.21 2.75
CA LEU A 200 24.77 -8.97 3.78
C LEU A 200 24.08 -10.18 3.14
N ARG A 201 24.14 -11.33 3.79
CA ARG A 201 23.54 -12.60 3.36
C ARG A 201 22.43 -13.03 4.32
N ALA A 202 21.62 -13.99 3.90
CA ALA A 202 20.60 -14.61 4.74
C ALA A 202 21.13 -14.94 6.16
N GLY A 203 20.36 -14.55 7.17
CA GLY A 203 20.70 -14.69 8.59
C GLY A 203 21.56 -13.56 9.17
N GLN A 204 22.17 -12.71 8.34
CA GLN A 204 23.01 -11.60 8.80
C GLN A 204 22.19 -10.35 9.10
N ARG A 205 22.79 -9.48 9.93
CA ARG A 205 22.18 -8.22 10.36
C ARG A 205 23.19 -7.08 10.29
N PHE A 206 22.68 -5.87 10.14
CA PHE A 206 23.43 -4.63 10.25
C PHE A 206 22.65 -3.65 11.11
N SER A 207 23.31 -3.03 12.10
CA SER A 207 22.69 -2.07 12.99
C SER A 207 23.45 -0.74 12.96
N GLY A 208 22.72 0.37 12.96
CA GLY A 208 23.26 1.73 13.01
C GLY A 208 22.37 2.68 13.81
#